data_AF-A0A252DEI6-F1
#
_entry.id   AF-A0A252DEI6-F1
#
_cell.length_a   1.000
_cell.length_b   1.000
_cell.length_c   1.000
_cell.angle_alpha   90.00
_cell.angle_beta   90.00
_cell.angle_gamma   90.00
#
_symmetry.space_group_name_H-M   'P 1'
#
loop_
_entity.id
_entity.type
_entity.pdbx_description
1 polymer ?
#
loop_
_entity_poly.entity_id
_entity_poly.type
_entity_poly.pdbx_seq_one_letter_code
_entity_poly.pdbx_strand_id
1 'polypeptide(L)'
;MEFANMLARLKLASQFTLLLSLIFITGIGLGGFALSKALEHKAVAEMNARGQMAMHIVNSVSTYTSDDIAPLITQLVDPQTTFIPETIRSIAARRVFENFKANWQYK
;
A
#
# COMPACT_ATOMS: atom_id res chain seq x y z
N MET A 1 48.62 -2.10 -4.08
CA MET A 1 49.76 -1.16 -3.95
C MET A 1 49.87 -0.18 -5.12
N GLU A 2 49.32 -0.48 -6.31
CA GLU A 2 49.33 0.45 -7.47
C GLU A 2 48.55 1.76 -7.27
N PHE A 3 47.35 1.70 -6.67
CA PHE A 3 46.50 2.88 -6.49
C PHE A 3 47.16 3.99 -5.64
N ALA A 4 47.89 3.61 -4.60
CA ALA A 4 48.62 4.56 -3.76
C ALA A 4 49.76 5.25 -4.53
N ASN A 5 50.47 4.51 -5.39
CA ASN A 5 51.52 5.07 -6.25
C ASN A 5 50.97 5.99 -7.35
N MET A 6 49.77 5.71 -7.90
CA MET A 6 49.09 6.62 -8.82
C MET A 6 48.60 7.90 -8.12
N LEU A 7 48.06 7.79 -6.91
CA LEU A 7 47.62 8.95 -6.12
C LEU A 7 48.79 9.86 -5.72
N ALA A 8 49.97 9.30 -5.42
CA ALA A 8 51.17 10.05 -5.06
C ALA A 8 51.72 10.94 -6.21
N ARG A 9 51.34 10.67 -7.46
CA ARG A 9 51.70 11.51 -8.63
C ARG A 9 50.80 12.73 -8.81
N LEU A 10 49.69 12.82 -8.08
CA LEU A 10 48.75 13.94 -8.16
C LEU A 10 49.16 15.07 -7.20
N LYS A 11 48.98 16.33 -7.62
CA LYS A 11 49.18 17.50 -6.74
C LYS A 11 48.29 17.37 -5.50
N LEU A 12 48.77 17.82 -4.34
CA LEU A 12 48.06 17.74 -3.04
C LEU A 12 46.59 18.21 -3.12
N ALA A 13 46.33 19.30 -3.84
CA ALA A 13 44.97 19.84 -4.02
C ALA A 13 44.01 18.86 -4.75
N SER A 14 44.54 18.06 -5.69
CA SER A 14 43.77 17.05 -6.41
C SER A 14 43.45 15.84 -5.53
N GLN A 15 44.36 15.44 -4.63
CA GLN A 15 44.12 14.35 -3.68
C GLN A 15 43.00 14.72 -2.70
N PHE A 16 43.00 15.97 -2.22
CA PHE A 16 41.96 16.49 -1.34
C PHE A 16 40.59 16.53 -2.03
N THR A 17 40.54 17.03 -3.27
CA THR A 17 39.30 17.08 -4.05
C THR A 17 38.75 15.68 -4.32
N LEU A 18 39.62 14.72 -4.63
CA LEU A 18 39.24 13.33 -4.89
C LEU A 18 38.67 12.66 -3.63
N LEU A 19 39.29 12.88 -2.47
CA LEU A 19 38.77 12.40 -1.19
C LEU A 19 37.39 13.01 -0.89
N LEU A 20 37.26 14.33 -1.07
CA LEU A 20 35.99 15.02 -0.83
C LEU A 20 34.89 14.51 -1.76
N SER A 21 35.18 14.32 -3.06
CA SER A 21 34.24 13.75 -4.02
C SER A 21 33.82 12.33 -3.64
N LEU A 22 34.75 11.49 -3.17
CA LEU A 22 34.44 10.13 -2.73
C LEU A 22 33.44 10.13 -1.56
N ILE A 23 33.69 10.97 -0.56
CA ILE A 23 32.80 11.13 0.59
C ILE A 23 31.44 11.63 0.13
N PHE A 24 31.41 12.60 -0.79
CA PHE A 24 30.17 13.19 -1.30
C PHE A 24 29.33 12.16 -2.06
N ILE A 25 29.94 11.40 -2.97
CA ILE A 25 29.27 10.34 -3.73
C ILE A 25 28.74 9.26 -2.78
N THR A 26 29.53 8.88 -1.78
CA THR A 26 29.11 7.88 -0.79
C THR A 26 27.95 8.38 0.06
N GLY A 27 27.99 9.64 0.52
CA GLY A 27 26.92 10.27 1.28
C GLY A 27 25.62 10.39 0.48
N ILE A 28 25.69 10.80 -0.79
CA ILE A 28 24.54 10.85 -1.69
C ILE A 28 23.99 9.44 -1.93
N GLY A 29 24.86 8.46 -2.18
CA GLY A 29 24.45 7.08 -2.41
C GLY A 29 23.72 6.49 -1.21
N LEU A 30 24.29 6.61 -0.01
CA LEU A 30 23.68 6.14 1.22
C LEU A 30 22.39 6.89 1.57
N GLY A 31 22.40 8.22 1.45
CA GLY A 31 21.23 9.06 1.70
C GLY A 31 20.09 8.76 0.74
N GLY A 32 20.39 8.67 -0.56
CA GLY A 32 19.42 8.32 -1.59
C GLY A 32 18.86 6.91 -1.40
N PHE A 33 19.71 5.93 -1.06
CA PHE A 33 19.26 4.57 -0.77
C PHE A 33 18.36 4.50 0.46
N ALA A 34 18.76 5.13 1.57
CA ALA A 34 17.97 5.18 2.80
C ALA A 34 16.62 5.87 2.56
N LEU A 35 16.62 7.00 1.84
CA LEU A 35 15.42 7.74 1.51
C LEU A 35 14.49 6.93 0.60
N SER A 36 15.04 6.27 -0.42
CA SER A 36 14.27 5.39 -1.31
C SER A 36 13.58 4.29 -0.53
N LYS A 37 14.28 3.64 0.41
CA LYS A 37 13.70 2.58 1.24
C LYS A 37 12.64 3.09 2.19
N ALA A 38 12.85 4.28 2.78
CA ALA A 38 11.85 4.90 3.64
C ALA A 38 10.58 5.28 2.88
N LEU A 39 10.72 5.83 1.66
CA LEU A 39 9.58 6.17 0.79
C LEU A 39 8.82 4.92 0.34
N GLU A 40 9.53 3.88 -0.10
CA GLU A 40 8.93 2.60 -0.49
C GLU A 40 8.14 1.99 0.67
N HIS A 41 8.75 1.93 1.86
CA HIS A 41 8.09 1.38 3.04
C HIS A 41 6.84 2.19 3.43
N LYS A 42 6.92 3.52 3.41
CA LYS A 42 5.77 4.39 3.69
C LYS A 42 4.64 4.20 2.68
N ALA A 43 4.97 4.09 1.38
CA ALA A 43 3.97 3.88 0.33
C ALA A 43 3.25 2.54 0.51
N VAL A 44 4.00 1.46 0.78
CA VAL A 44 3.42 0.13 1.04
C VAL A 44 2.57 0.12 2.31
N ALA A 45 3.03 0.75 3.39
CA ALA A 45 2.29 0.83 4.65
C ALA A 45 0.96 1.60 4.47
N GLU A 46 0.99 2.73 3.77
CA GLU A 46 -0.21 3.53 3.48
C GLU A 46 -1.20 2.76 2.60
N MET A 47 -0.72 2.09 1.55
CA MET A 47 -1.56 1.25 0.68
C MET A 47 -2.22 0.12 1.48
N ASN A 48 -1.46 -0.54 2.34
CA ASN A 48 -1.98 -1.61 3.20
C ASN A 48 -3.02 -1.09 4.20
N ALA A 49 -2.76 0.03 4.86
CA ALA A 49 -3.70 0.62 5.82
C ALA A 49 -5.03 0.99 5.14
N ARG A 50 -4.97 1.63 3.97
CA ARG A 50 -6.16 1.97 3.18
C ARG A 50 -6.90 0.73 2.68
N GLY A 51 -6.17 -0.28 2.20
CA GLY A 51 -6.74 -1.55 1.75
C GLY A 51 -7.42 -2.33 2.87
N GLN A 52 -6.80 -2.38 4.05
CA GLN A 52 -7.39 -3.00 5.24
C GLN A 52 -8.67 -2.27 5.66
N MET A 53 -8.66 -0.93 5.71
CA MET A 53 -9.85 -0.15 6.03
C MET A 53 -10.99 -0.42 5.04
N ALA A 54 -10.70 -0.48 3.74
CA ALA A 54 -11.68 -0.84 2.72
C ALA A 54 -12.28 -2.23 2.93
N MET A 55 -11.44 -3.22 3.19
CA MET A 55 -11.90 -4.59 3.47
C MET A 55 -12.73 -4.66 4.75
N HIS A 56 -12.36 -3.91 5.80
CA HIS A 56 -13.16 -3.80 7.01
C HIS A 56 -14.55 -3.24 6.72
N ILE A 57 -14.67 -2.19 5.91
CA ILE A 57 -15.98 -1.63 5.52
C ILE A 57 -16.83 -2.66 4.76
N VAL A 58 -16.25 -3.34 3.77
CA VAL A 58 -16.97 -4.39 3.01
C VAL A 58 -17.45 -5.50 3.93
N ASN A 59 -16.60 -5.94 4.86
CA ASN A 59 -16.95 -6.95 5.86
C ASN A 59 -18.03 -6.46 6.83
N SER A 60 -17.97 -5.21 7.28
CA SER A 60 -18.99 -4.64 8.18
C SER A 60 -20.36 -4.58 7.51
N VAL A 61 -20.45 -4.19 6.24
CA VAL A 61 -21.72 -4.20 5.49
C VAL A 61 -22.23 -5.63 5.34
N SER A 62 -21.35 -6.55 4.97
CA SER A 62 -21.63 -7.98 4.86
C SER A 62 -22.19 -8.56 6.17
N THR A 63 -21.55 -8.27 7.30
CA THR A 63 -22.00 -8.65 8.64
C THR A 63 -23.37 -8.05 8.97
N TYR A 64 -23.56 -6.73 8.80
CA TYR A 64 -24.85 -6.07 9.06
C TYR A 64 -26.00 -6.63 8.23
N THR A 65 -25.78 -6.88 6.93
CA THR A 65 -26.78 -7.51 6.06
C THR A 65 -27.19 -8.89 6.58
N SER A 66 -26.26 -9.64 7.14
CA SER A 66 -26.54 -11.01 7.57
C SER A 66 -27.08 -11.11 8.98
N ASP A 67 -26.59 -10.30 9.90
CA ASP A 67 -26.88 -10.44 11.32
C ASP A 67 -28.13 -9.62 11.70
N ASP A 68 -28.34 -8.47 11.04
CA ASP A 68 -29.46 -7.57 11.32
C ASP A 68 -30.57 -7.65 10.26
N ILE A 69 -30.22 -7.65 8.97
CA ILE A 69 -31.23 -7.55 7.89
C ILE A 69 -31.86 -8.90 7.53
N ALA A 70 -31.05 -9.94 7.32
CA ALA A 70 -31.54 -11.27 6.94
C ALA A 70 -32.63 -11.85 7.88
N PRO A 71 -32.52 -11.77 9.22
CA PRO A 71 -33.57 -12.28 10.11
C PRO A 71 -34.87 -11.47 10.03
N LEU A 72 -34.80 -10.15 9.77
CA LEU A 72 -35.99 -9.33 9.54
C LEU A 72 -36.69 -9.75 8.25
N ILE A 73 -35.95 -9.94 7.15
CA ILE A 73 -36.56 -10.37 5.89
C ILE A 73 -37.18 -11.77 6.01
N THR A 74 -36.57 -12.67 6.76
CA THR A 74 -37.10 -14.03 6.99
C THR A 74 -38.43 -14.01 7.74
N GLN A 75 -38.69 -13.00 8.56
CA GLN A 75 -39.98 -12.81 9.26
C GLN A 75 -41.08 -12.22 8.36
N LEU A 76 -40.70 -11.50 7.31
CA LEU A 76 -41.61 -10.79 6.40
C LEU A 76 -41.91 -11.55 5.11
N VAL A 77 -41.11 -12.55 4.75
CA VAL A 77 -41.16 -13.22 3.45
C VAL A 77 -41.43 -14.71 3.63
N ASP A 78 -42.48 -15.22 2.97
CA ASP A 78 -42.71 -16.66 2.87
C ASP A 78 -41.60 -17.28 1.98
N PRO A 79 -40.75 -18.17 2.50
CA PRO A 79 -39.62 -18.75 1.77
C PRO A 79 -40.00 -19.48 0.48
N GLN A 80 -41.30 -19.73 0.25
CA GLN A 80 -41.82 -20.41 -0.94
C GLN A 80 -42.14 -19.47 -2.12
N THR A 81 -42.18 -18.15 -1.94
CA THR A 81 -42.85 -17.28 -2.93
C THR A 81 -41.94 -16.40 -3.78
N THR A 82 -40.79 -15.92 -3.31
CA THR A 82 -39.84 -15.13 -4.14
C THR A 82 -38.43 -15.10 -3.54
N PHE A 83 -37.42 -15.40 -4.36
CA PHE A 83 -36.01 -15.24 -4.00
C PHE A 83 -35.60 -13.76 -4.00
N ILE A 84 -35.00 -13.29 -2.90
CA ILE A 84 -34.54 -11.90 -2.73
C ILE A 84 -33.00 -11.90 -2.62
N PRO A 85 -32.26 -11.61 -3.70
CA PRO A 85 -30.79 -11.71 -3.72
C PRO A 85 -30.09 -10.75 -2.76
N GLU A 86 -30.73 -9.67 -2.34
CA GLU A 86 -30.23 -8.67 -1.37
C GLU A 86 -30.07 -9.25 0.04
N THR A 87 -30.70 -10.38 0.35
CA THR A 87 -30.48 -11.13 1.60
C THR A 87 -29.16 -11.90 1.61
N ILE A 88 -28.54 -12.10 0.45
CA ILE A 88 -27.28 -12.83 0.34
C ILE A 88 -26.13 -11.90 0.67
N ARG A 89 -25.51 -12.17 1.82
CA ARG A 89 -24.28 -11.53 2.31
C ARG A 89 -23.21 -11.31 1.21
N SER A 90 -22.94 -12.34 0.39
CA SER A 90 -21.90 -12.28 -0.65
C SER A 90 -22.25 -11.32 -1.80
N ILE A 91 -23.53 -11.13 -2.11
CA ILE A 91 -23.99 -10.16 -3.13
C ILE A 91 -23.80 -8.73 -2.62
N ALA A 92 -24.16 -8.46 -1.37
CA ALA A 92 -23.93 -7.16 -0.73
C ALA A 92 -22.44 -6.81 -0.69
N ALA A 93 -21.60 -7.73 -0.18
CA ALA A 93 -20.15 -7.55 -0.13
C ALA A 93 -19.54 -7.26 -1.51
N ARG A 94 -19.95 -8.04 -2.53
CA ARG A 94 -19.46 -7.87 -3.90
C ARG A 94 -19.88 -6.52 -4.49
N ARG A 95 -21.12 -6.06 -4.28
CA ARG A 95 -21.61 -4.81 -4.85
C ARG A 95 -20.92 -3.59 -4.23
N VAL A 96 -20.70 -3.61 -2.91
CA VAL A 96 -19.93 -2.57 -2.22
C VAL A 96 -18.48 -2.55 -2.73
N PHE A 97 -17.85 -3.72 -2.87
CA PHE A 97 -16.50 -3.82 -3.41
C PHE A 97 -16.38 -3.28 -4.85
N GLU A 98 -17.29 -3.66 -5.74
CA GLU A 98 -17.30 -3.17 -7.12
C GLU A 98 -17.50 -1.64 -7.19
N ASN A 99 -18.42 -1.09 -6.39
CA ASN A 99 -18.61 0.36 -6.27
C ASN A 99 -17.36 1.07 -5.73
N PHE A 100 -16.69 0.46 -4.75
CA PHE A 100 -15.47 1.00 -4.18
C PHE A 100 -14.35 1.02 -5.22
N LYS A 101 -14.16 -0.08 -5.96
CA LYS A 101 -13.18 -0.21 -7.05
C LYS A 101 -13.44 0.81 -8.17
N ALA A 102 -14.70 1.04 -8.54
CA ALA A 102 -15.06 1.99 -9.60
C ALA A 102 -14.78 3.46 -9.22
N ASN A 103 -14.90 3.81 -7.94
CA ASN A 103 -14.66 5.16 -7.43
C ASN A 103 -13.26 5.33 -6.82
N TRP A 104 -12.41 4.31 -6.91
CA TRP A 104 -11.07 4.33 -6.33
C TRP A 104 -10.17 5.27 -7.13
N GLN A 105 -9.82 6.41 -6.53
CA GLN A 105 -9.11 7.50 -7.20
C GLN A 105 -7.59 7.27 -7.31
N TYR A 106 -7.08 6.16 -6.77
CA TYR A 106 -5.66 5.82 -6.75
C TYR A 106 -5.38 4.66 -7.71
N LYS A 107 -4.94 4.96 -8.94
CA LYS A 107 -4.39 3.97 -9.88
C LYS A 107 -2.90 3.75 -9.62
#